data_AF-A0A353DMF7-F1
#
_entry.id   AF-A0A353DMF7-F1
#
_cell.length_a   1.000
_cell.length_b   1.000
_cell.length_c   1.000
_cell.angle_alpha   90.00
_cell.angle_beta   90.00
_cell.angle_gamma   90.00
#
_symmetry.space_group_name_H-M   'P 1'
#
loop_
_entity.id
_entity.type
_entity.pdbx_description
1 polymer ?
#
loop_
_entity_poly.entity_id
_entity_poly.type
_entity_poly.pdbx_seq_one_letter_code
_entity_poly.pdbx_strand_id
1 'polypeptide(L)'
;MKTSNNGKIKDFLSFKFSKNVKLLIIIGSISFFSALLFSVLTFVYARLHLNLAIFFFSCAILFIILSAAFVGCLIFAGKRINQEIDEAAVSFREQFDALNDGRIRLRNKEFNNEALSDLQRFVNSMIAKSNELRRKEIEKKFTEEKFCDYEDFPKELHDCISSSSSFMSALVAIQAEGGDSAPDDVDEALLRLIRLIFSPILICKKANGSYLAYVENIGTEKVFSILCEQFVRSFNVTQIVKGSGVVLFYSATLSASIFPGVSEAKLLALTEKGLKKAEPIIINKGDTSLPIPSASMSDNPKRAVLLNANETFFKRFFSSEDERSKLDVLAQAISYYCSAMEFSTGGVLLYNSCSDFYALLVEKFTNPNDNRGMSLFNESQKIRGDFINPIFDFVGENGFFFVNDSSLLPYQISERMQSIGAKTVVFYPMVFSGKKKALAYLVSSSKKSGQDIMERECVDSFFCLVTSMVVSIDKERETARKETILNSLMDRDNNILYAIDSDSYRLLDFSNTALKCFPDAKRGDLCYKSLMDLDAPCID
;
A
#
# COMPACT_ATOMS: atom_id res chain seq x y z
N MET A 1 9.30 3.26 5.00
CA MET A 1 8.98 4.03 3.77
C MET A 1 8.63 5.50 4.09
N LYS A 2 9.43 6.21 4.92
CA LYS A 2 9.02 7.48 5.56
C LYS A 2 9.92 8.70 5.25
N THR A 3 10.85 8.62 4.30
CA THR A 3 11.88 9.65 4.08
C THR A 3 11.82 10.36 2.73
N SER A 4 10.98 9.92 1.78
CA SER A 4 11.01 10.42 0.39
C SER A 4 10.30 11.78 0.18
N ASN A 5 9.25 12.11 0.94
CA ASN A 5 8.51 13.36 0.72
C ASN A 5 9.11 14.59 1.40
N ASN A 6 9.86 14.43 2.49
CA ASN A 6 10.55 15.56 3.15
C ASN A 6 11.70 16.11 2.32
N GLY A 7 12.37 15.28 1.51
CA GLY A 7 13.41 15.71 0.58
C GLY A 7 12.87 16.66 -0.48
N LYS A 8 11.77 16.29 -1.16
CA LYS A 8 11.18 17.08 -2.24
C LYS A 8 10.68 18.47 -1.82
N ILE A 9 10.11 18.60 -0.62
CA ILE A 9 9.64 19.89 -0.10
C ILE A 9 10.83 20.77 0.30
N LYS A 10 11.85 20.18 0.93
CA LYS A 10 13.09 20.88 1.29
C LYS A 10 13.87 21.32 0.05
N ASP A 11 13.89 20.51 -1.00
CA ASP A 11 14.53 20.80 -2.28
C ASP A 11 13.77 21.86 -3.08
N PHE A 12 12.44 21.86 -3.03
CA PHE A 12 11.63 22.90 -3.68
C PHE A 12 11.79 24.27 -2.98
N LEU A 13 11.83 24.27 -1.65
CA LEU A 13 12.07 25.48 -0.85
C LEU A 13 13.51 25.99 -1.00
N SER A 14 14.51 25.09 -1.02
CA SER A 14 15.92 25.45 -1.21
C SER A 14 16.19 25.98 -2.62
N PHE A 15 15.54 25.42 -3.65
CA PHE A 15 15.70 25.85 -5.04
C PHE A 15 15.17 27.27 -5.27
N LYS A 16 13.98 27.61 -4.74
CA LYS A 16 13.41 28.97 -4.83
C LYS A 16 14.20 29.98 -4.00
N PHE A 17 14.68 29.61 -2.80
CA PHE A 17 15.56 30.45 -2.00
C PHE A 17 16.90 30.72 -2.71
N SER A 18 17.47 29.70 -3.37
CA SER A 18 18.74 29.84 -4.10
C SER A 18 18.68 30.88 -5.22
N LYS A 19 17.52 31.03 -5.88
CA LYS A 19 17.35 31.97 -6.99
C LYS A 19 17.34 33.42 -6.51
N ASN A 20 16.70 33.69 -5.38
CA ASN A 20 16.71 35.02 -4.75
C ASN A 20 18.09 35.34 -4.15
N VAL A 21 18.77 34.36 -3.54
CA VAL A 21 20.14 34.53 -3.03
C VAL A 21 21.14 34.81 -4.17
N LYS A 22 21.01 34.17 -5.33
CA LYS A 22 21.84 34.47 -6.52
C LYS A 22 21.62 35.90 -7.03
N LEU A 23 20.37 36.37 -7.09
CA LEU A 23 20.07 37.75 -7.48
C LEU A 23 20.67 38.76 -6.47
N LEU A 24 20.64 38.44 -5.18
CA LEU A 24 21.21 39.26 -4.10
C LEU A 24 22.74 39.38 -4.19
N ILE A 25 23.43 38.27 -4.49
CA ILE A 25 24.87 38.27 -4.71
C ILE A 25 25.20 39.15 -5.93
N ILE A 26 24.42 39.05 -7.02
CA ILE A 26 24.63 39.87 -8.22
C ILE A 26 24.44 41.37 -7.92
N ILE A 27 23.34 41.76 -7.28
CA ILE A 27 23.05 43.17 -6.97
C ILE A 27 24.07 43.74 -5.96
N GLY A 28 24.44 42.95 -4.94
CA GLY A 28 25.46 43.31 -3.96
C GLY A 28 26.84 43.49 -4.60
N SER A 29 27.24 42.58 -5.49
CA SER A 29 28.48 42.69 -6.25
C SER A 29 28.47 43.93 -7.16
N ILE A 30 27.38 44.19 -7.89
CA ILE A 30 27.27 45.38 -8.75
C ILE A 30 27.39 46.68 -7.93
N SER A 31 26.74 46.73 -6.76
CA SER A 31 26.79 47.92 -5.88
C SER A 31 28.19 48.13 -5.30
N PHE A 32 28.87 47.06 -4.89
CA PHE A 32 30.25 47.10 -4.40
C PHE A 32 31.24 47.54 -5.48
N PHE A 33 31.15 46.96 -6.68
CA PHE A 33 31.99 47.33 -7.81
C PHE A 33 31.75 48.78 -8.24
N SER A 34 30.51 49.25 -8.22
CA SER A 34 30.18 50.65 -8.53
C SER A 34 30.76 51.61 -7.48
N ALA A 35 30.63 51.31 -6.19
CA ALA A 35 31.20 52.13 -5.13
C ALA A 35 32.74 52.17 -5.20
N LEU A 36 33.38 51.04 -5.51
CA LEU A 36 34.82 50.95 -5.70
C LEU A 36 35.29 51.73 -6.93
N LEU A 37 34.58 51.62 -8.06
CA LEU A 37 34.85 52.40 -9.27
C LEU A 37 34.76 53.91 -9.00
N PHE A 38 33.69 54.36 -8.34
CA PHE A 38 33.52 55.78 -8.02
C PHE A 38 34.55 56.29 -7.00
N SER A 39 35.00 55.44 -6.07
CA SER A 39 36.08 55.79 -5.13
C SER A 39 37.43 55.93 -5.84
N VAL A 40 37.73 55.04 -6.79
CA VAL A 40 38.94 55.12 -7.62
C VAL A 40 38.89 56.36 -8.53
N LEU A 41 37.75 56.63 -9.18
CA LEU A 41 37.56 57.83 -10.00
C LEU A 41 37.71 59.11 -9.17
N THR A 42 37.18 59.13 -7.94
CA THR A 42 37.38 60.26 -7.01
C THR A 42 38.87 60.51 -6.75
N PHE A 43 39.64 59.45 -6.48
CA PHE A 43 41.07 59.57 -6.20
C PHE A 43 41.87 60.05 -7.42
N VAL A 44 41.55 59.54 -8.61
CA VAL A 44 42.20 59.94 -9.87
C VAL A 44 41.89 61.40 -10.22
N TYR A 45 40.63 61.82 -10.08
CA TYR A 45 40.20 63.18 -10.44
C TYR A 45 40.47 64.23 -9.36
N ALA A 46 40.68 63.84 -8.09
CA ALA A 46 41.08 64.76 -7.02
C ALA A 46 42.40 65.50 -7.32
N ARG A 47 43.27 64.91 -8.16
CA ARG A 47 44.51 65.57 -8.62
C ARG A 47 44.32 66.55 -9.78
N LEU A 48 43.19 66.52 -10.48
CA LEU A 48 42.96 67.29 -11.71
C LEU A 48 41.90 68.38 -11.54
N HIS A 49 40.75 68.06 -10.94
CA HIS A 49 39.66 69.00 -10.72
C HIS A 49 38.90 68.68 -9.42
N LEU A 50 39.10 69.51 -8.40
CA LEU A 50 38.50 69.34 -7.06
C LEU A 50 36.97 69.19 -7.10
N ASN A 51 36.29 69.98 -7.94
CA ASN A 51 34.83 69.96 -8.06
C ASN A 51 34.29 68.62 -8.60
N LEU A 52 35.04 67.96 -9.48
CA LEU A 52 34.65 66.67 -10.06
C LEU A 52 34.84 65.53 -9.06
N ALA A 53 35.90 65.60 -8.25
CA ALA A 53 36.14 64.64 -7.17
C ALA A 53 35.06 64.70 -6.09
N ILE A 54 34.61 65.91 -5.71
CA ILE A 54 33.51 66.08 -4.76
C ILE A 54 32.22 65.43 -5.30
N PHE A 55 31.91 65.60 -6.59
CA PHE A 55 30.75 64.98 -7.22
C PHE A 55 30.80 63.45 -7.15
N PHE A 56 31.92 62.83 -7.53
CA PHE A 56 32.06 61.37 -7.48
C PHE A 56 32.03 60.81 -6.06
N PHE A 57 32.57 61.55 -5.08
CA PHE A 57 32.49 61.19 -3.67
C PHE A 57 31.05 61.22 -3.15
N SER A 58 30.28 62.25 -3.50
CA SER A 58 28.85 62.33 -3.16
C SER A 58 28.04 61.19 -3.79
N CYS A 59 28.33 60.81 -5.04
CA CYS A 59 27.70 59.65 -5.68
C CYS A 59 28.05 58.34 -4.96
N ALA A 60 29.31 58.13 -4.56
CA ALA A 60 29.73 56.93 -3.83
C ALA A 60 28.99 56.79 -2.49
N ILE A 61 28.85 57.88 -1.73
CA ILE A 61 28.09 57.90 -0.47
C ILE A 61 26.61 57.59 -0.72
N LEU A 62 26.00 58.17 -1.75
CA LEU A 62 24.61 57.92 -2.10
C LEU A 62 24.36 56.44 -2.40
N PHE A 63 25.26 55.79 -3.15
CA PHE A 63 25.18 54.35 -3.45
C PHE A 63 25.30 53.47 -2.19
N ILE A 64 26.18 53.84 -1.25
CA ILE A 64 26.32 53.11 0.02
C ILE A 64 25.02 53.20 0.83
N ILE A 65 24.42 54.40 0.92
CA ILE A 65 23.15 54.60 1.64
C ILE A 65 22.02 53.80 0.99
N LEU A 66 21.93 53.81 -0.36
CA LEU A 66 20.91 53.06 -1.09
C LEU A 66 21.05 51.54 -0.89
N SER A 67 22.28 51.04 -0.91
CA SER A 67 22.58 49.63 -0.63
C SER A 67 22.21 49.25 0.81
N ALA A 68 22.51 50.12 1.80
CA ALA A 68 22.16 49.87 3.19
C ALA A 68 20.64 49.85 3.42
N ALA A 69 19.91 50.79 2.81
CA ALA A 69 18.45 50.84 2.86
C ALA A 69 17.82 49.58 2.24
N PHE A 70 18.34 49.13 1.09
CA PHE A 70 17.88 47.92 0.43
C PHE A 70 18.11 46.65 1.27
N VAL A 71 19.28 46.51 1.90
CA VAL A 71 19.56 45.42 2.85
C VAL A 71 18.62 45.46 4.05
N GLY A 72 18.33 46.66 4.58
CA GLY A 72 17.36 46.86 5.66
C GLY A 72 15.95 46.38 5.30
N CYS A 73 15.45 46.76 4.12
CA CYS A 73 14.14 46.30 3.61
C CYS A 73 14.08 44.77 3.46
N LEU A 74 15.16 44.14 3.02
CA LEU A 74 15.23 42.69 2.85
C LEU A 74 15.28 41.92 4.18
N ILE A 75 16.03 42.43 5.16
CA ILE A 75 16.04 41.86 6.52
C ILE A 75 14.63 41.95 7.12
N PHE A 76 13.93 43.07 6.90
CA PHE A 76 12.56 43.24 7.36
C PHE A 76 11.57 42.30 6.67
N ALA A 77 11.66 42.16 5.33
CA ALA A 77 10.85 41.21 4.58
C ALA A 77 11.13 39.75 4.99
N GLY A 78 12.40 39.39 5.20
CA GLY A 78 12.80 38.06 5.67
C GLY A 78 12.29 37.75 7.08
N LYS A 79 12.34 38.72 8.01
CA LYS A 79 11.75 38.57 9.34
C LYS A 79 10.23 38.36 9.28
N ARG A 80 9.53 39.11 8.42
CA ARG A 80 8.08 38.98 8.24
C ARG A 80 7.68 37.60 7.68
N ILE A 81 8.44 37.08 6.72
CA ILE A 81 8.22 35.73 6.17
C ILE A 81 8.49 34.66 7.23
N ASN A 82 9.57 34.79 8.02
CA ASN A 82 9.86 33.83 9.09
C ASN A 82 8.78 33.82 10.17
N GLN A 83 8.26 35.00 10.56
CA GLN A 83 7.14 35.09 11.49
C GLN A 83 5.87 34.41 10.95
N GLU A 84 5.56 34.58 9.67
CA GLU A 84 4.42 33.89 9.05
C GLU A 84 4.61 32.37 8.97
N ILE A 85 5.85 31.90 8.77
CA ILE A 85 6.19 30.47 8.79
C ILE A 85 6.02 29.90 10.21
N ASP A 86 6.48 30.61 11.24
CA ASP A 86 6.34 30.18 12.64
C ASP A 86 4.87 30.12 13.05
N GLU A 87 4.07 31.11 12.66
CA GLU A 87 2.62 31.11 12.89
C GLU A 87 1.90 29.96 12.15
N ALA A 88 2.32 29.66 10.92
CA ALA A 88 1.79 28.52 10.17
C ALA A 88 2.15 27.19 10.86
N ALA A 89 3.39 27.04 11.32
CA ALA A 89 3.84 25.84 12.03
C ALA A 89 3.07 25.59 13.33
N VAL A 90 2.82 26.65 14.11
CA VAL A 90 1.97 26.57 15.32
C VAL A 90 0.53 26.18 14.95
N SER A 91 -0.04 26.81 13.92
CA SER A 91 -1.39 26.49 13.44
C SER A 91 -1.53 25.03 13.01
N PHE A 92 -0.55 24.49 12.26
CA PHE A 92 -0.56 23.09 11.85
C PHE A 92 -0.39 22.14 13.04
N ARG A 93 0.54 22.43 13.94
CA ARG A 93 0.76 21.61 15.13
C ARG A 93 -0.50 21.49 15.99
N GLU A 94 -1.18 22.61 16.25
CA GLU A 94 -2.45 22.60 17.00
C GLU A 94 -3.56 21.80 16.29
N GLN A 95 -3.62 21.82 14.95
CA GLN A 95 -4.58 21.01 14.18
C GLN A 95 -4.26 19.50 14.22
N PHE A 96 -2.98 19.13 14.16
CA PHE A 96 -2.55 17.74 14.29
C PHE A 96 -2.73 17.20 15.71
N ASP A 97 -2.42 18.00 16.73
CA ASP A 97 -2.63 17.63 18.13
C ASP A 97 -4.13 17.45 18.42
N ALA A 98 -4.99 18.35 17.91
CA ALA A 98 -6.45 18.18 18.01
C ALA A 98 -6.94 16.90 17.30
N LEU A 99 -6.40 16.56 16.12
CA LEU A 99 -6.74 15.34 15.40
C LEU A 99 -6.34 14.07 16.16
N ASN A 100 -5.18 14.08 16.82
CA ASN A 100 -4.70 12.99 17.67
C ASN A 100 -5.58 12.80 18.91
N ASP A 101 -6.07 13.91 19.48
CA ASP A 101 -7.05 13.92 20.58
C ASP A 101 -8.49 13.59 20.15
N GLY A 102 -8.72 13.29 18.86
CA GLY A 102 -10.06 13.01 18.31
C GLY A 102 -10.96 14.24 18.16
N ARG A 103 -10.44 15.46 18.35
CA ARG A 103 -11.17 16.72 18.21
C ARG A 103 -10.92 17.33 16.83
N ILE A 104 -11.99 17.63 16.11
CA ILE A 104 -11.88 18.16 14.75
C ILE A 104 -11.97 19.67 14.78
N ARG A 105 -10.87 20.34 14.44
CA ARG A 105 -10.83 21.80 14.26
C ARG A 105 -10.21 22.14 12.92
N LEU A 106 -11.07 22.40 11.93
CA LEU A 106 -10.65 23.05 10.69
C LEU A 106 -10.42 24.54 11.01
N ARG A 107 -9.26 25.09 10.64
CA ARG A 107 -9.03 26.54 10.69
C ARG A 107 -8.90 27.09 9.29
N ASN A 108 -9.64 28.15 9.02
CA ASN A 108 -9.49 28.97 7.82
C ASN A 108 -8.63 30.19 8.17
N LYS A 109 -7.32 29.98 8.32
CA LYS A 109 -6.36 31.08 8.44
C LYS A 109 -5.74 31.30 7.06
N GLU A 110 -5.96 32.48 6.48
CA GLU A 110 -5.30 32.90 5.25
C GLU A 110 -3.98 33.57 5.62
N PHE A 111 -2.89 33.12 4.99
CA PHE A 111 -1.56 33.70 5.12
C PHE A 111 -1.29 34.61 3.93
N ASN A 112 -0.52 35.68 4.14
CA ASN A 112 -0.15 36.59 3.05
C ASN A 112 0.70 35.88 1.98
N ASN A 113 1.45 34.86 2.37
CA ASN A 113 2.13 33.97 1.45
C ASN A 113 1.17 32.92 0.86
N GLU A 114 0.94 33.00 -0.45
CA GLU A 114 0.06 32.10 -1.21
C GLU A 114 0.43 30.62 -1.03
N ALA A 115 1.71 30.28 -0.95
CA ALA A 115 2.15 28.90 -0.75
C ALA A 115 1.79 28.34 0.64
N LEU A 116 1.77 29.19 1.67
CA LEU A 116 1.34 28.78 3.02
C LEU A 116 -0.18 28.65 3.08
N SER A 117 -0.91 29.52 2.38
CA SER A 117 -2.36 29.42 2.23
C SER A 117 -2.79 28.15 1.48
N ASP A 118 -2.09 27.78 0.40
CA ASP A 118 -2.34 26.54 -0.33
C ASP A 118 -2.03 25.30 0.52
N LEU A 119 -0.93 25.35 1.30
CA LEU A 119 -0.62 24.30 2.25
C LEU A 119 -1.70 24.15 3.33
N GLN A 120 -2.25 25.26 3.84
CA GLN A 120 -3.36 25.23 4.81
C GLN A 120 -4.64 24.65 4.22
N ARG A 121 -4.97 24.96 2.95
CA ARG A 121 -6.10 24.34 2.24
C ARG A 121 -5.90 22.83 2.07
N PHE A 122 -4.68 22.40 1.72
CA PHE A 122 -4.34 20.98 1.59
C PHE A 122 -4.45 20.23 2.92
N VAL A 123 -3.94 20.80 4.02
CA VAL A 123 -4.09 20.21 5.36
C VAL A 123 -5.56 20.09 5.76
N ASN A 124 -6.36 21.14 5.52
CA ASN A 124 -7.80 21.09 5.77
C ASN A 124 -8.51 20.01 4.94
N SER A 125 -8.13 19.82 3.67
CA SER A 125 -8.73 18.78 2.81
C SER A 125 -8.36 17.37 3.28
N MET A 126 -7.12 17.17 3.76
CA MET A 126 -6.67 15.89 4.33
C MET A 126 -7.40 15.56 5.64
N ILE A 127 -7.56 16.54 6.54
CA ILE A 127 -8.30 16.37 7.80
C ILE A 127 -9.78 16.05 7.51
N ALA A 128 -10.40 16.77 6.56
CA ALA A 128 -11.78 16.51 6.16
C ALA A 128 -11.96 15.10 5.57
N LYS A 129 -11.05 14.66 4.70
CA LYS A 129 -11.08 13.33 4.09
C LYS A 129 -10.81 12.21 5.10
N SER A 130 -9.87 12.42 6.02
CA SER A 130 -9.61 11.49 7.14
C SER A 130 -10.81 11.37 8.07
N ASN A 131 -11.52 12.46 8.34
CA ASN A 131 -12.76 12.42 9.10
C ASN A 131 -13.89 11.72 8.35
N GLU A 132 -14.03 11.96 7.04
CA GLU A 132 -15.03 11.26 6.23
C GLU A 132 -14.77 9.74 6.23
N LEU A 133 -13.50 9.33 6.19
CA LEU A 133 -13.11 7.91 6.33
C LEU A 133 -13.41 7.37 7.74
N ARG A 134 -13.06 8.10 8.80
CA ARG A 134 -13.42 7.71 10.18
C ARG A 134 -14.94 7.65 10.39
N ARG A 135 -15.70 8.57 9.79
CA ARG A 135 -17.16 8.61 9.90
C ARG A 135 -17.78 7.44 9.15
N LYS A 136 -17.24 7.07 7.98
CA LYS A 136 -17.61 5.84 7.25
C LYS A 136 -17.19 4.55 7.97
N GLU A 137 -16.12 4.57 8.76
CA GLU A 137 -15.74 3.47 9.66
C GLU A 137 -16.64 3.39 10.90
N ILE A 138 -17.03 4.51 11.50
CA ILE A 138 -17.92 4.57 12.67
C ILE A 138 -19.39 4.28 12.29
N GLU A 139 -19.81 4.59 11.06
CA GLU A 139 -21.15 4.27 10.54
C GLU A 139 -21.30 2.77 10.15
N LYS A 140 -20.21 1.99 10.13
CA LYS A 140 -20.29 0.52 10.18
C LYS A 140 -20.53 0.09 11.64
N LYS A 141 -21.81 0.10 12.04
CA LYS A 141 -22.40 -0.50 13.26
C LYS A 141 -21.39 -1.19 14.20
N PHE A 142 -20.96 -0.50 15.25
CA PHE A 142 -20.57 -1.20 16.48
C PHE A 142 -21.83 -1.84 17.06
N THR A 143 -21.87 -3.17 17.11
CA THR A 143 -22.70 -3.90 18.07
C THR A 143 -22.32 -3.40 19.46
N GLU A 144 -23.30 -3.01 20.28
CA GLU A 144 -23.02 -2.54 21.66
C GLU A 144 -22.26 -3.62 22.43
N GLU A 145 -21.01 -3.31 22.81
CA GLU A 145 -20.17 -4.24 23.58
C GLU A 145 -20.73 -4.39 25.01
N LYS A 146 -20.89 -5.62 25.47
CA LYS A 146 -21.31 -5.92 26.85
C LYS A 146 -20.10 -6.37 27.68
N PHE A 147 -19.88 -5.72 28.82
CA PHE A 147 -18.87 -6.15 29.80
C PHE A 147 -19.58 -6.86 30.96
N CYS A 148 -19.07 -8.01 31.39
CA CYS A 148 -19.65 -8.75 32.52
C CYS A 148 -18.60 -9.40 33.41
N ASP A 149 -19.01 -9.76 34.62
CA ASP A 149 -18.21 -10.48 35.58
C ASP A 149 -18.12 -11.97 35.24
N TYR A 150 -17.05 -12.63 35.70
CA TYR A 150 -16.78 -14.02 35.35
C TYR A 150 -17.86 -15.01 35.81
N GLU A 151 -18.57 -14.71 36.90
CA GLU A 151 -19.66 -15.55 37.40
C GLU A 151 -20.86 -15.56 36.45
N ASP A 152 -21.13 -14.43 35.78
CA ASP A 152 -22.24 -14.27 34.84
C ASP A 152 -21.85 -14.64 33.40
N PHE A 153 -20.55 -14.65 33.08
CA PHE A 153 -20.04 -14.86 31.74
C PHE A 153 -20.56 -16.14 31.04
N PRO A 154 -20.67 -17.32 31.67
CA PRO A 154 -21.18 -18.51 30.99
C PRO A 154 -22.64 -18.37 30.55
N LYS A 155 -23.46 -17.71 31.36
CA LYS A 155 -24.88 -17.46 31.04
C LYS A 155 -24.99 -16.42 29.93
N GLU A 156 -24.25 -15.33 30.03
CA GLU A 156 -24.22 -14.26 29.02
C GLU A 156 -23.67 -14.75 27.68
N LEU A 157 -22.66 -15.63 27.71
CA LEU A 157 -22.13 -16.29 26.52
C LEU A 157 -23.17 -17.20 25.87
N HIS A 158 -23.92 -17.97 26.66
CA HIS A 158 -25.02 -18.81 26.16
C HIS A 158 -26.11 -17.96 25.50
N ASP A 159 -26.50 -16.85 26.15
CA ASP A 159 -27.49 -15.91 25.62
C ASP A 159 -26.99 -15.26 24.33
N CYS A 160 -25.72 -14.86 24.26
CA CYS A 160 -25.09 -14.35 23.03
C CYS A 160 -25.10 -15.40 21.92
N ILE A 161 -24.63 -16.63 22.18
CA ILE A 161 -24.59 -17.72 21.17
C ILE A 161 -26.00 -18.05 20.68
N SER A 162 -26.98 -18.12 21.59
CA SER A 162 -28.36 -18.51 21.29
C SER A 162 -29.14 -17.43 20.54
N SER A 163 -28.83 -16.16 20.79
CA SER A 163 -29.42 -15.02 20.08
C SER A 163 -28.65 -14.61 18.82
N SER A 164 -27.44 -15.15 18.65
CA SER A 164 -26.57 -14.84 17.52
C SER A 164 -27.14 -15.36 16.20
N SER A 165 -27.07 -14.53 15.17
CA SER A 165 -27.22 -14.96 13.77
C SER A 165 -25.88 -15.25 13.09
N SER A 166 -24.78 -15.16 13.85
CA SER A 166 -23.42 -15.40 13.38
C SER A 166 -23.22 -16.85 12.95
N PHE A 167 -22.68 -17.04 11.75
CA PHE A 167 -22.37 -18.36 11.21
C PHE A 167 -21.17 -19.01 11.90
N MET A 168 -20.17 -18.21 12.26
CA MET A 168 -18.99 -18.64 12.99
C MET A 168 -18.60 -17.57 13.99
N SER A 169 -18.40 -17.98 15.23
CA SER A 169 -18.01 -17.11 16.32
C SER A 169 -16.80 -17.69 17.04
N ALA A 170 -15.94 -16.85 17.61
CA ALA A 170 -14.82 -17.29 18.41
C ALA A 170 -14.99 -16.87 19.86
N LEU A 171 -14.59 -17.75 20.77
CA LEU A 171 -14.23 -17.37 22.12
C LEU A 171 -12.72 -17.29 22.20
N VAL A 172 -12.19 -16.12 22.56
CA VAL A 172 -10.76 -15.84 22.66
C VAL A 172 -10.40 -15.63 24.12
N ALA A 173 -9.32 -16.27 24.57
CA ALA A 173 -8.69 -16.01 25.85
C ALA A 173 -7.33 -15.36 25.63
N ILE A 174 -7.05 -14.28 26.34
CA ILE A 174 -5.88 -13.42 26.14
C ILE A 174 -5.26 -13.07 27.49
N GLN A 175 -3.94 -13.13 27.59
CA GLN A 175 -3.20 -12.75 28.79
C GLN A 175 -1.92 -11.99 28.42
N ALA A 176 -1.57 -10.97 29.21
CA ALA A 176 -0.25 -10.32 29.12
C ALA A 176 0.79 -11.07 29.96
N GLU A 177 1.99 -11.21 29.41
CA GLU A 177 3.14 -11.90 30.02
C GLU A 177 4.33 -10.94 30.07
N GLY A 178 4.96 -10.77 31.23
CA GLY A 178 6.08 -9.83 31.41
C GLY A 178 6.44 -9.47 32.85
N GLY A 179 5.65 -9.91 33.83
CA GLY A 179 5.88 -9.73 35.28
C GLY A 179 4.78 -10.41 36.13
N ASP A 180 4.92 -10.41 37.47
CA ASP A 180 3.98 -11.09 38.39
C ASP A 180 2.54 -10.54 38.32
N SER A 181 2.39 -9.27 37.90
CA SER A 181 1.11 -8.64 37.60
C SER A 181 1.26 -7.59 36.50
N ALA A 182 0.26 -7.48 35.63
CA ALA A 182 0.19 -6.42 34.63
C ALA A 182 -0.26 -5.11 35.30
N PRO A 183 0.50 -4.02 35.17
CA PRO A 183 0.07 -2.69 35.62
C PRO A 183 -1.13 -2.18 34.82
N ASP A 184 -1.90 -1.27 35.41
CA ASP A 184 -3.12 -0.71 34.80
C ASP A 184 -2.91 -0.17 33.38
N ASP A 185 -1.78 0.50 33.11
CA ASP A 185 -1.45 1.04 31.78
C ASP A 185 -1.26 -0.06 30.72
N VAL A 186 -0.70 -1.21 31.10
CA VAL A 186 -0.52 -2.39 30.21
C VAL A 186 -1.86 -3.06 29.97
N ASP A 187 -2.68 -3.13 31.02
CA ASP A 187 -4.01 -3.73 30.98
C ASP A 187 -4.99 -2.92 30.11
N GLU A 188 -4.93 -1.59 30.19
CA GLU A 188 -5.71 -0.69 29.34
C GLU A 188 -5.25 -0.77 27.87
N ALA A 189 -3.94 -0.84 27.63
CA ALA A 189 -3.40 -1.03 26.29
C ALA A 189 -3.83 -2.37 25.69
N LEU A 190 -3.87 -3.44 26.49
CA LEU A 190 -4.33 -4.76 26.07
C LEU A 190 -5.81 -4.73 25.70
N LEU A 191 -6.66 -4.20 26.59
CA LEU A 191 -8.10 -4.08 26.35
C LEU A 191 -8.42 -3.23 25.11
N ARG A 192 -7.70 -2.14 24.91
CA ARG A 192 -7.85 -1.29 23.71
C ARG A 192 -7.53 -2.05 22.43
N LEU A 193 -6.48 -2.87 22.43
CA LEU A 193 -6.10 -3.66 21.26
C LEU A 193 -7.09 -4.79 21.00
N ILE A 194 -7.63 -5.42 22.04
CA ILE A 194 -8.70 -6.44 21.93
C ILE A 194 -9.91 -5.84 21.21
N ARG A 195 -10.37 -4.66 21.65
CA ARG A 195 -11.47 -3.94 21.03
C ARG A 195 -11.19 -3.60 19.57
N LEU A 196 -9.99 -3.09 19.28
CA LEU A 196 -9.61 -2.65 17.95
C LEU A 196 -9.54 -3.80 16.94
N ILE A 197 -8.94 -4.93 17.31
CA ILE A 197 -8.67 -6.03 16.39
C ILE A 197 -9.86 -6.97 16.26
N PHE A 198 -10.52 -7.29 17.38
CA PHE A 198 -11.55 -8.32 17.39
C PHE A 198 -12.97 -7.76 17.39
N SER A 199 -13.18 -6.49 17.76
CA SER A 199 -14.53 -5.90 17.90
C SER A 199 -15.53 -6.85 18.61
N PRO A 200 -15.19 -7.35 19.81
CA PRO A 200 -15.98 -8.36 20.50
C PRO A 200 -17.33 -7.80 20.96
N ILE A 201 -18.32 -8.66 21.06
CA ILE A 201 -19.65 -8.30 21.57
C ILE A 201 -19.81 -8.55 23.07
N LEU A 202 -19.02 -9.49 23.63
CA LEU A 202 -18.99 -9.79 25.06
C LEU A 202 -17.54 -9.87 25.53
N ILE A 203 -17.21 -9.15 26.60
CA ILE A 203 -15.89 -9.18 27.23
C ILE A 203 -16.05 -9.47 28.73
N CYS A 204 -15.16 -10.31 29.26
CA CYS A 204 -15.01 -10.55 30.70
C CYS A 204 -13.54 -10.47 31.08
N LYS A 205 -13.25 -9.80 32.19
CA LYS A 205 -11.92 -9.78 32.82
C LYS A 205 -11.92 -10.70 34.04
N LYS A 206 -10.96 -11.63 34.09
CA LYS A 206 -10.80 -12.56 35.21
C LYS A 206 -9.92 -11.95 36.31
N ALA A 207 -10.06 -12.46 37.54
CA ALA A 207 -9.27 -12.02 38.69
C ALA A 207 -7.75 -12.22 38.52
N ASN A 208 -7.32 -13.12 37.63
CA ASN A 208 -5.92 -13.35 37.29
C ASN A 208 -5.38 -12.42 36.18
N GLY A 209 -6.15 -11.42 35.74
CA GLY A 209 -5.77 -10.46 34.71
C GLY A 209 -5.95 -10.95 33.26
N SER A 210 -6.50 -12.15 33.04
CA SER A 210 -6.80 -12.63 31.68
C SER A 210 -8.16 -12.13 31.18
N TYR A 211 -8.27 -11.91 29.88
CA TYR A 211 -9.51 -11.51 29.21
C TYR A 211 -10.11 -12.68 28.45
N LEU A 212 -11.44 -12.78 28.52
CA LEU A 212 -12.26 -13.59 27.64
C LEU A 212 -13.06 -12.65 26.73
N ALA A 213 -13.00 -12.87 25.43
CA ALA A 213 -13.69 -12.06 24.42
C ALA A 213 -14.46 -12.97 23.46
N TYR A 214 -15.77 -12.77 23.37
CA TYR A 214 -16.61 -13.43 22.38
C TYR A 214 -16.78 -12.54 21.15
N VAL A 215 -16.47 -13.10 19.99
CA VAL A 215 -16.42 -12.40 18.72
C VAL A 215 -17.37 -13.09 17.75
N GLU A 216 -18.30 -12.33 17.20
CA GLU A 216 -19.20 -12.81 16.16
C GLU A 216 -18.63 -12.56 14.76
N ASN A 217 -19.09 -13.34 13.79
CA ASN A 217 -18.79 -13.18 12.37
C ASN A 217 -17.28 -13.17 12.05
N ILE A 218 -16.52 -14.10 12.64
CA ILE A 218 -15.06 -14.18 12.50
C ILE A 218 -14.56 -14.55 11.08
N GLY A 219 -15.45 -14.66 10.11
CA GLY A 219 -15.12 -15.04 8.73
C GLY A 219 -14.70 -16.50 8.63
N THR A 220 -13.42 -16.75 8.38
CA THR A 220 -12.83 -18.11 8.30
C THR A 220 -11.83 -18.33 9.43
N GLU A 221 -11.59 -19.58 9.82
CA GLU A 221 -10.60 -19.91 10.88
C GLU A 221 -9.22 -19.33 10.56
N LYS A 222 -8.87 -19.22 9.27
CA LYS A 222 -7.57 -18.75 8.80
C LYS A 222 -7.43 -17.24 8.78
N VAL A 223 -8.48 -16.52 8.37
CA VAL A 223 -8.57 -15.06 8.53
C VAL A 223 -8.51 -14.71 10.01
N PHE A 224 -9.25 -15.46 10.82
CA PHE A 224 -9.24 -15.29 12.27
C PHE A 224 -7.86 -15.63 12.89
N SER A 225 -7.19 -16.69 12.43
CA SER A 225 -5.81 -17.00 12.82
C SER A 225 -4.84 -15.88 12.46
N ILE A 226 -4.98 -15.24 11.30
CA ILE A 226 -4.17 -14.09 10.90
C ILE A 226 -4.45 -12.88 11.82
N LEU A 227 -5.70 -12.65 12.21
CA LEU A 227 -6.05 -11.60 13.19
C LEU A 227 -5.43 -11.90 14.56
N CYS A 228 -5.43 -13.16 14.99
CA CYS A 228 -4.76 -13.61 16.22
C CYS A 228 -3.24 -13.42 16.13
N GLU A 229 -2.60 -13.78 15.02
CA GLU A 229 -1.17 -13.54 14.78
C GLU A 229 -0.84 -12.05 14.75
N GLN A 230 -1.68 -11.25 14.09
CA GLN A 230 -1.53 -9.79 14.04
C GLN A 230 -1.68 -9.19 15.43
N PHE A 231 -2.62 -9.66 16.24
CA PHE A 231 -2.79 -9.23 17.62
C PHE A 231 -1.51 -9.47 18.44
N VAL A 232 -1.01 -10.70 18.44
CA VAL A 232 0.21 -11.07 19.18
C VAL A 232 1.42 -10.27 18.70
N ARG A 233 1.57 -10.04 17.39
CA ARG A 233 2.66 -9.20 16.84
C ARG A 233 2.53 -7.72 17.20
N SER A 234 1.30 -7.22 17.32
CA SER A 234 1.03 -5.79 17.56
C SER A 234 1.11 -5.43 19.04
N PHE A 235 0.94 -6.39 19.94
CA PHE A 235 1.02 -6.16 21.38
C PHE A 235 2.46 -6.30 21.89
N ASN A 236 3.13 -5.17 22.05
CA ASN A 236 4.40 -5.07 22.77
C ASN A 236 4.37 -3.80 23.61
N VAL A 237 4.37 -3.94 24.94
CA VAL A 237 4.41 -2.79 25.85
C VAL A 237 5.67 -2.87 26.69
N THR A 238 6.47 -1.81 26.65
CA THR A 238 7.67 -1.68 27.47
C THR A 238 7.37 -0.78 28.65
N GLN A 239 7.63 -1.26 29.86
CA GLN A 239 7.46 -0.48 31.08
C GLN A 239 8.80 -0.32 31.79
N ILE A 240 9.08 0.90 32.25
CA ILE A 240 10.25 1.18 33.08
C ILE A 240 9.77 1.29 34.53
N VAL A 241 10.22 0.38 35.39
CA VAL A 241 9.84 0.37 36.81
C VAL A 241 10.45 1.58 37.50
N LYS A 242 9.59 2.46 38.03
CA LYS A 242 10.02 3.69 38.71
C LYS A 242 10.90 3.36 39.91
N GLY A 243 12.12 3.90 39.92
CA GLY A 243 13.06 3.81 41.04
C GLY A 243 14.10 2.68 40.95
N SER A 244 13.90 1.65 40.12
CA SER A 244 14.86 0.54 39.96
C SER A 244 15.61 0.56 38.63
N GLY A 245 15.11 1.30 37.62
CA GLY A 245 15.69 1.31 36.27
C GLY A 245 15.50 0.00 35.49
N VAL A 246 14.75 -0.96 36.05
CA VAL A 246 14.43 -2.23 35.40
C VAL A 246 13.40 -2.00 34.31
N VAL A 247 13.69 -2.49 33.11
CA VAL A 247 12.78 -2.46 31.95
C VAL A 247 12.09 -3.81 31.86
N LEU A 248 10.76 -3.81 32.02
CA LEU A 248 9.91 -4.98 31.82
C LEU A 248 9.30 -4.93 30.42
N PHE A 249 9.32 -6.08 29.74
CA PHE A 249 8.72 -6.25 28.42
C PHE A 249 7.49 -7.12 28.56
N TYR A 250 6.34 -6.57 28.17
CA TYR A 250 5.08 -7.30 28.17
C TYR A 250 4.73 -7.72 26.74
N SER A 251 4.57 -9.04 26.55
CA SER A 251 4.01 -9.68 25.36
C SER A 251 2.62 -10.23 25.66
N ALA A 252 1.87 -10.69 24.65
CA ALA A 252 0.57 -11.32 24.86
C ALA A 252 0.58 -12.78 24.41
N THR A 253 -0.05 -13.64 25.20
CA THR A 253 -0.45 -15.00 24.81
C THR A 253 -1.94 -15.06 24.55
N LEU A 254 -2.31 -15.85 23.55
CA LEU A 254 -3.68 -15.93 23.05
C LEU A 254 -4.03 -17.37 22.70
N SER A 255 -5.26 -17.75 23.04
CA SER A 255 -5.89 -19.01 22.65
C SER A 255 -7.30 -18.73 22.17
N ALA A 256 -7.79 -19.47 21.18
CA ALA A 256 -9.15 -19.30 20.69
C ALA A 256 -9.80 -20.64 20.37
N SER A 257 -11.10 -20.74 20.63
CA SER A 257 -11.95 -21.84 20.15
C SER A 257 -13.10 -21.29 19.33
N ILE A 258 -13.49 -22.03 18.30
CA ILE A 258 -14.44 -21.57 17.30
C ILE A 258 -15.74 -22.38 17.39
N PHE A 259 -16.86 -21.69 17.36
CA PHE A 259 -18.21 -22.22 17.26
C PHE A 259 -18.71 -22.02 15.82
N PRO A 260 -19.37 -23.02 15.18
CA PRO A 260 -19.80 -24.32 15.72
C PRO A 260 -18.74 -25.44 15.69
N GLY A 261 -17.48 -25.15 15.37
CA GLY A 261 -16.40 -26.15 15.30
C GLY A 261 -16.17 -26.95 16.60
N VAL A 262 -16.55 -26.37 17.74
CA VAL A 262 -16.56 -26.99 19.06
C VAL A 262 -17.95 -26.81 19.67
N SER A 263 -18.51 -27.87 20.29
CA SER A 263 -19.78 -27.76 21.02
C SER A 263 -19.71 -26.65 22.07
N GLU A 264 -20.79 -25.90 22.26
CA GLU A 264 -20.86 -24.81 23.23
C GLU A 264 -20.32 -25.19 24.62
N ALA A 265 -20.75 -26.34 25.15
CA ALA A 265 -20.31 -26.88 26.44
C ALA A 265 -18.80 -27.13 26.56
N LYS A 266 -18.06 -27.19 25.45
CA LYS A 266 -16.60 -27.44 25.41
C LYS A 266 -15.78 -26.18 25.07
N LEU A 267 -16.39 -25.09 24.63
CA LEU A 267 -15.70 -23.87 24.18
C LEU A 267 -14.81 -23.27 25.27
N LEU A 268 -15.36 -23.03 26.46
CA LEU A 268 -14.65 -22.46 27.59
C LEU A 268 -13.46 -23.33 28.01
N ALA A 269 -13.71 -24.63 28.24
CA ALA A 269 -12.70 -25.55 28.73
C ALA A 269 -11.52 -25.75 27.75
N LEU A 270 -11.78 -25.80 26.43
CA LEU A 270 -10.72 -25.94 25.43
C LEU A 270 -9.91 -24.66 25.25
N THR A 271 -10.57 -23.50 25.24
CA THR A 271 -9.90 -22.20 25.09
C THR A 271 -8.93 -21.95 26.25
N GLU A 272 -9.36 -22.22 27.47
CA GLU A 272 -8.52 -22.07 28.67
C GLU A 272 -7.39 -23.10 28.75
N LYS A 273 -7.64 -24.35 28.34
CA LYS A 273 -6.61 -25.39 28.28
C LYS A 273 -5.55 -25.07 27.23
N GLY A 274 -5.93 -24.44 26.13
CA GLY A 274 -5.02 -23.95 25.09
C GLY A 274 -4.11 -22.82 25.58
N LEU A 275 -4.66 -21.86 26.33
CA LEU A 275 -3.90 -20.73 26.88
C LEU A 275 -2.78 -21.21 27.81
N LYS A 276 -3.02 -22.25 28.63
CA LYS A 276 -2.03 -22.84 29.54
C LYS A 276 -0.90 -23.63 28.86
N LYS A 277 -0.97 -23.87 27.54
CA LYS A 277 -0.04 -24.73 26.77
C LYS A 277 0.74 -23.98 25.67
N ALA A 278 0.58 -22.67 25.53
CA ALA A 278 1.06 -21.94 24.36
C ALA A 278 2.60 -21.67 24.39
N GLU A 279 3.32 -22.19 23.40
CA GLU A 279 4.65 -21.76 22.92
C GLU A 279 4.52 -21.33 21.43
N PRO A 280 5.45 -20.55 20.82
CA PRO A 280 5.22 -19.84 19.57
C PRO A 280 4.84 -20.77 18.40
N ILE A 281 3.81 -20.35 17.68
CA ILE A 281 3.06 -21.17 16.72
C ILE A 281 3.96 -21.67 15.57
N ILE A 282 4.09 -22.99 15.43
CA ILE A 282 4.55 -23.69 14.20
C ILE A 282 3.32 -24.28 13.50
N ILE A 283 3.08 -23.88 12.25
CA ILE A 283 1.98 -24.39 11.41
C ILE A 283 2.54 -25.40 10.40
N ASN A 284 2.22 -26.67 10.58
CA ASN A 284 2.47 -27.70 9.57
C ASN A 284 1.34 -27.73 8.53
N LYS A 285 1.72 -27.70 7.25
CA LYS A 285 0.81 -27.75 6.10
C LYS A 285 0.59 -29.21 5.67
N GLY A 286 -0.66 -29.55 5.41
CA GLY A 286 -1.05 -30.78 4.71
C GLY A 286 -1.86 -30.44 3.46
N ASP A 287 -1.52 -31.11 2.36
CA ASP A 287 -2.19 -31.01 1.07
C ASP A 287 -3.69 -31.25 1.19
N THR A 288 -4.48 -30.33 0.64
CA THR A 288 -5.95 -30.42 0.67
C THR A 288 -6.56 -30.12 -0.68
N SER A 289 -7.47 -31.00 -1.07
CA SER A 289 -8.44 -30.81 -2.14
C SER A 289 -9.43 -29.69 -1.76
N LEU A 290 -9.81 -28.86 -2.74
CA LEU A 290 -10.72 -27.73 -2.55
C LEU A 290 -12.18 -28.14 -2.79
N PRO A 291 -13.11 -27.93 -1.84
CA PRO A 291 -14.53 -28.22 -2.05
C PRO A 291 -15.19 -27.14 -2.93
N ILE A 292 -16.14 -27.55 -3.77
CA ILE A 292 -17.05 -26.63 -4.51
C ILE A 292 -18.29 -26.43 -3.63
N PRO A 293 -18.72 -25.17 -3.35
CA PRO A 293 -19.91 -24.90 -2.54
C PRO A 293 -21.18 -25.45 -3.21
N SER A 294 -22.07 -26.09 -2.45
CA SER A 294 -23.33 -26.60 -3.01
C SER A 294 -24.37 -25.49 -3.13
N ALA A 295 -25.25 -25.58 -4.14
CA ALA A 295 -26.35 -24.62 -4.33
C ALA A 295 -27.24 -24.49 -3.08
N SER A 296 -27.38 -25.56 -2.29
CA SER A 296 -28.17 -25.61 -1.05
C SER A 296 -27.50 -24.99 0.18
N MET A 297 -26.22 -24.59 0.11
CA MET A 297 -25.55 -23.92 1.23
C MET A 297 -26.08 -22.50 1.41
N SER A 298 -26.13 -22.04 2.67
CA SER A 298 -26.36 -20.62 2.98
C SER A 298 -25.14 -19.76 2.60
N ASP A 299 -25.34 -18.45 2.47
CA ASP A 299 -24.36 -17.54 1.87
C ASP A 299 -23.03 -17.48 2.65
N ASN A 300 -23.07 -17.54 3.98
CA ASN A 300 -21.88 -17.50 4.83
C ASN A 300 -20.94 -18.72 4.64
N PRO A 301 -21.43 -19.98 4.67
CA PRO A 301 -20.59 -21.14 4.33
C PRO A 301 -20.06 -21.10 2.89
N LYS A 302 -20.87 -20.62 1.92
CA LYS A 302 -20.41 -20.43 0.53
C LYS A 302 -19.24 -19.44 0.47
N ARG A 303 -19.38 -18.30 1.16
CA ARG A 303 -18.33 -17.27 1.30
C ARG A 303 -17.04 -17.82 1.90
N ALA A 304 -17.14 -18.58 2.99
CA ALA A 304 -15.98 -19.15 3.67
C ALA A 304 -15.18 -20.11 2.78
N VAL A 305 -15.89 -20.96 2.01
CA VAL A 305 -15.29 -21.89 1.04
C VAL A 305 -14.53 -21.14 -0.06
N LEU A 306 -15.15 -20.10 -0.63
CA LEU A 306 -14.57 -19.29 -1.71
C LEU A 306 -13.34 -18.48 -1.26
N LEU A 307 -13.39 -17.88 -0.06
CA LEU A 307 -12.26 -17.14 0.50
C LEU A 307 -11.08 -18.07 0.85
N ASN A 308 -11.35 -19.27 1.36
CA ASN A 308 -10.30 -20.27 1.61
C ASN A 308 -9.65 -20.75 0.29
N ALA A 309 -10.45 -20.87 -0.77
CA ALA A 309 -9.92 -21.18 -2.10
C ALA A 309 -8.97 -20.07 -2.59
N ASN A 310 -9.33 -18.79 -2.41
CA ASN A 310 -8.46 -17.66 -2.77
C ASN A 310 -7.10 -17.75 -2.09
N GLU A 311 -7.08 -17.99 -0.79
CA GLU A 311 -5.84 -18.09 -0.03
C GLU A 311 -4.99 -19.30 -0.44
N THR A 312 -5.65 -20.41 -0.79
CA THR A 312 -4.98 -21.62 -1.30
C THR A 312 -4.30 -21.35 -2.63
N PHE A 313 -5.01 -20.71 -3.57
CA PHE A 313 -4.44 -20.32 -4.85
C PHE A 313 -3.34 -19.27 -4.70
N PHE A 314 -3.50 -18.29 -3.80
CA PHE A 314 -2.45 -17.32 -3.49
C PHE A 314 -1.16 -18.03 -3.05
N LYS A 315 -1.25 -18.92 -2.06
CA LYS A 315 -0.07 -19.65 -1.55
C LYS A 315 0.56 -20.51 -2.63
N ARG A 316 -0.22 -21.27 -3.39
CA ARG A 316 0.30 -22.11 -4.48
C ARG A 316 0.98 -21.27 -5.57
N PHE A 317 0.42 -20.11 -5.90
CA PHE A 317 0.98 -19.22 -6.91
C PHE A 317 2.34 -18.66 -6.47
N PHE A 318 2.42 -18.10 -5.26
CA PHE A 318 3.66 -17.50 -4.75
C PHE A 318 4.70 -18.53 -4.28
N SER A 319 4.33 -19.80 -4.16
CA SER A 319 5.28 -20.91 -3.97
C SER A 319 5.70 -21.59 -5.29
N SER A 320 5.14 -21.20 -6.43
CA SER A 320 5.55 -21.72 -7.73
C SER A 320 6.80 -20.99 -8.23
N GLU A 321 7.79 -21.75 -8.72
CA GLU A 321 9.07 -21.17 -9.15
C GLU A 321 9.00 -20.61 -10.58
N ASP A 322 8.36 -21.34 -11.49
CA ASP A 322 8.33 -21.00 -12.92
C ASP A 322 7.00 -20.38 -13.37
N GLU A 323 7.07 -19.63 -14.48
CA GLU A 323 5.92 -18.93 -15.05
C GLU A 323 4.80 -19.89 -15.47
N ARG A 324 5.13 -21.08 -15.99
CA ARG A 324 4.13 -22.05 -16.46
C ARG A 324 3.32 -22.59 -15.28
N SER A 325 3.97 -22.96 -14.19
CA SER A 325 3.31 -23.36 -12.94
C SER A 325 2.43 -22.24 -12.38
N LYS A 326 2.89 -20.99 -12.41
CA LYS A 326 2.10 -19.81 -12.00
C LYS A 326 0.85 -19.63 -12.87
N LEU A 327 0.99 -19.76 -14.19
CA LEU A 327 -0.14 -19.70 -15.12
C LEU A 327 -1.12 -20.85 -14.91
N ASP A 328 -0.62 -22.06 -14.62
CA ASP A 328 -1.46 -23.21 -14.28
C ASP A 328 -2.27 -22.97 -12.99
N VAL A 329 -1.67 -22.37 -11.96
CA VAL A 329 -2.37 -21.99 -10.72
C VAL A 329 -3.44 -20.92 -10.98
N LEU A 330 -3.10 -19.87 -11.76
CA LEU A 330 -4.07 -18.85 -12.18
C LEU A 330 -5.24 -19.48 -12.92
N ALA A 331 -4.96 -20.41 -13.82
CA ALA A 331 -5.99 -21.10 -14.59
C ALA A 331 -6.87 -22.00 -13.71
N GLN A 332 -6.29 -22.69 -12.73
CA GLN A 332 -7.06 -23.45 -11.74
C GLN A 332 -7.96 -22.55 -10.90
N ALA A 333 -7.50 -21.37 -10.50
CA ALA A 333 -8.29 -20.40 -9.76
C ALA A 333 -9.51 -19.93 -10.57
N ILE A 334 -9.31 -19.57 -11.84
CA ILE A 334 -10.40 -19.17 -12.75
C ILE A 334 -11.40 -20.31 -12.94
N SER A 335 -10.92 -21.53 -13.21
CA SER A 335 -11.78 -22.71 -13.39
C SER A 335 -12.60 -23.04 -12.15
N TYR A 336 -12.00 -22.91 -10.97
CA TYR A 336 -12.68 -23.10 -9.70
C TYR A 336 -13.80 -22.07 -9.52
N TYR A 337 -13.52 -20.79 -9.73
CA TYR A 337 -14.54 -19.73 -9.59
C TYR A 337 -15.65 -19.83 -10.62
N CYS A 338 -15.34 -20.25 -11.86
CA CYS A 338 -16.38 -20.53 -12.85
C CYS A 338 -17.31 -21.65 -12.37
N SER A 339 -16.76 -22.71 -11.78
CA SER A 339 -17.55 -23.82 -11.26
C SER A 339 -18.36 -23.44 -10.02
N ALA A 340 -17.71 -22.77 -9.05
CA ALA A 340 -18.30 -22.45 -7.75
C ALA A 340 -19.39 -21.37 -7.83
N MET A 341 -19.24 -20.44 -8.78
CA MET A 341 -20.20 -19.35 -9.00
C MET A 341 -21.08 -19.59 -10.22
N GLU A 342 -21.09 -20.79 -10.81
CA GLU A 342 -21.92 -21.15 -11.99
C GLU A 342 -21.71 -20.23 -13.21
N PHE A 343 -20.49 -19.78 -13.48
CA PHE A 343 -20.15 -19.17 -14.76
C PHE A 343 -19.76 -20.25 -15.76
N SER A 344 -20.02 -20.01 -17.05
CA SER A 344 -19.68 -20.95 -18.13
C SER A 344 -18.20 -20.83 -18.51
N THR A 345 -17.66 -19.63 -18.48
CA THR A 345 -16.29 -19.33 -18.92
C THR A 345 -15.71 -18.16 -18.15
N GLY A 346 -14.40 -18.16 -17.96
CA GLY A 346 -13.66 -17.06 -17.36
C GLY A 346 -12.25 -16.97 -17.92
N GLY A 347 -11.68 -15.77 -17.89
CA GLY A 347 -10.35 -15.56 -18.45
C GLY A 347 -9.74 -14.20 -18.14
N VAL A 348 -8.50 -14.03 -18.58
CA VAL A 348 -7.70 -12.82 -18.41
C VAL A 348 -7.06 -12.43 -19.74
N LEU A 349 -7.21 -11.17 -20.12
CA LEU A 349 -6.56 -10.54 -21.27
C LEU A 349 -5.47 -9.58 -20.78
N LEU A 350 -4.25 -9.73 -21.31
CA LEU A 350 -3.16 -8.78 -21.06
C LEU A 350 -3.18 -7.65 -22.09
N TYR A 351 -3.03 -6.41 -21.61
CA TYR A 351 -2.91 -5.24 -22.46
C TYR A 351 -1.45 -4.92 -22.77
N ASN A 352 -1.13 -4.78 -24.05
CA ASN A 352 0.16 -4.29 -24.50
C ASN A 352 0.07 -2.83 -24.91
N SER A 353 0.56 -1.95 -24.04
CA SER A 353 0.57 -0.49 -24.26
C SER A 353 1.39 -0.03 -25.47
N CYS A 354 2.37 -0.80 -25.94
CA CYS A 354 3.18 -0.43 -27.09
C CYS A 354 2.46 -0.68 -28.42
N SER A 355 1.61 -1.71 -28.48
CA SER A 355 0.88 -2.07 -29.68
C SER A 355 -0.58 -1.61 -29.67
N ASP A 356 -1.12 -1.25 -28.51
CA ASP A 356 -2.54 -1.02 -28.27
C ASP A 356 -3.40 -2.26 -28.63
N PHE A 357 -2.95 -3.42 -28.14
CA PHE A 357 -3.68 -4.67 -28.32
C PHE A 357 -3.79 -5.46 -27.01
N TYR A 358 -4.90 -6.18 -26.88
CA TYR A 358 -5.11 -7.21 -25.88
C TYR A 358 -4.76 -8.60 -26.45
N ALA A 359 -4.16 -9.44 -25.62
CA ALA A 359 -3.88 -10.84 -25.92
C ALA A 359 -4.38 -11.73 -24.77
N LEU A 360 -4.86 -12.93 -25.10
CA LEU A 360 -5.31 -13.89 -24.10
C LEU A 360 -4.13 -14.40 -23.26
N LEU A 361 -4.25 -14.30 -21.94
CA LEU A 361 -3.30 -14.90 -21.01
C LEU A 361 -3.73 -16.32 -20.63
N VAL A 362 -4.97 -16.45 -20.16
CA VAL A 362 -5.59 -17.71 -19.72
C VAL A 362 -7.10 -17.62 -19.96
N GLU A 363 -7.71 -18.70 -20.44
CA GLU A 363 -9.16 -18.93 -20.46
C GLU A 363 -9.47 -20.33 -19.90
N LYS A 364 -10.59 -20.45 -19.18
CA LYS A 364 -11.09 -21.75 -18.70
C LYS A 364 -12.60 -21.87 -18.85
N PHE A 365 -13.02 -23.09 -19.14
CA PHE A 365 -14.40 -23.50 -19.35
C PHE A 365 -14.82 -24.49 -18.27
N THR A 366 -16.03 -24.33 -17.76
CA THR A 366 -16.62 -25.25 -16.77
C THR A 366 -17.00 -26.59 -17.41
N ASN A 367 -17.51 -26.57 -18.64
CA ASN A 367 -17.70 -27.75 -19.49
C ASN A 367 -17.12 -27.53 -20.90
N PRO A 368 -16.00 -28.16 -21.27
CA PRO A 368 -15.33 -27.94 -22.56
C PRO A 368 -16.14 -28.35 -23.79
N ASN A 369 -17.17 -29.20 -23.64
CA ASN A 369 -17.97 -29.69 -24.76
C ASN A 369 -19.21 -28.83 -25.04
N ASP A 370 -19.80 -28.20 -24.02
CA ASP A 370 -20.96 -27.30 -24.17
C ASP A 370 -20.56 -25.86 -24.49
N ASN A 371 -19.33 -25.46 -24.13
CA ASN A 371 -18.90 -24.06 -24.15
C ASN A 371 -17.95 -23.70 -25.31
N ARG A 372 -17.77 -24.56 -26.32
CA ARG A 372 -16.84 -24.31 -27.46
C ARG A 372 -17.14 -23.05 -28.27
N GLY A 373 -18.33 -22.46 -28.13
CA GLY A 373 -18.71 -21.19 -28.76
C GLY A 373 -18.72 -19.98 -27.82
N MET A 374 -18.44 -20.17 -26.52
CA MET A 374 -18.51 -19.12 -25.49
C MET A 374 -17.17 -18.44 -25.21
N SER A 375 -16.11 -18.83 -25.92
CA SER A 375 -14.82 -18.16 -25.82
C SER A 375 -14.99 -16.71 -26.24
N LEU A 376 -14.58 -15.81 -25.36
CA LEU A 376 -14.64 -14.39 -25.68
C LEU A 376 -13.73 -14.07 -26.88
N PHE A 377 -12.62 -14.79 -27.01
CA PHE A 377 -11.61 -14.59 -28.05
C PHE A 377 -10.86 -15.88 -28.41
N ASN A 378 -10.67 -16.13 -29.71
CA ASN A 378 -9.81 -17.24 -30.15
C ASN A 378 -8.38 -17.06 -29.62
N GLU A 379 -7.73 -18.14 -29.18
CA GLU A 379 -6.40 -18.13 -28.54
C GLU A 379 -5.31 -17.38 -29.34
N SER A 380 -5.45 -17.25 -30.66
CA SER A 380 -4.49 -16.58 -31.55
C SER A 380 -4.86 -15.15 -31.95
N GLN A 381 -6.02 -14.63 -31.54
CA GLN A 381 -6.48 -13.28 -31.92
C GLN A 381 -5.94 -12.20 -30.97
N LYS A 382 -5.34 -11.16 -31.56
CA LYS A 382 -5.05 -9.89 -30.88
C LYS A 382 -6.20 -8.92 -31.11
N ILE A 383 -6.69 -8.28 -30.07
CA ILE A 383 -7.82 -7.34 -30.16
C ILE A 383 -7.32 -5.92 -29.99
N ARG A 384 -7.69 -5.01 -30.89
CA ARG A 384 -7.33 -3.59 -30.76
C ARG A 384 -7.92 -3.02 -29.47
N GLY A 385 -7.17 -2.13 -28.83
CA GLY A 385 -7.56 -1.49 -27.58
C GLY A 385 -8.92 -0.82 -27.64
N ASP A 386 -9.25 -0.16 -28.76
CA ASP A 386 -10.51 0.56 -28.97
C ASP A 386 -11.79 -0.27 -28.70
N PHE A 387 -11.76 -1.60 -28.83
CA PHE A 387 -12.91 -2.46 -28.55
C PHE A 387 -13.13 -2.75 -27.05
N ILE A 388 -12.04 -2.72 -26.27
CA ILE A 388 -12.03 -3.12 -24.86
C ILE A 388 -11.89 -1.90 -23.94
N ASN A 389 -11.17 -0.88 -24.39
CA ASN A 389 -10.94 0.37 -23.67
C ASN A 389 -12.23 1.05 -23.17
N PRO A 390 -13.36 1.03 -23.90
CA PRO A 390 -14.62 1.57 -23.39
C PRO A 390 -15.08 0.92 -22.07
N ILE A 391 -14.69 -0.33 -21.80
CA ILE A 391 -14.97 -1.00 -20.51
C ILE A 391 -14.19 -0.31 -19.37
N PHE A 392 -12.95 0.10 -19.60
CA PHE A 392 -12.17 0.81 -18.59
C PHE A 392 -12.78 2.19 -18.29
N ASP A 393 -13.27 2.88 -19.31
CA ASP A 393 -13.88 4.20 -19.17
C ASP A 393 -15.25 4.13 -18.47
N PHE A 394 -15.98 3.03 -18.67
CA PHE A 394 -17.29 2.81 -18.05
C PHE A 394 -17.19 2.39 -16.57
N VAL A 395 -16.19 1.58 -16.22
CA VAL A 395 -16.04 1.02 -14.86
C VAL A 395 -15.30 1.97 -13.91
N GLY A 396 -14.40 2.81 -14.42
CA GLY A 396 -13.56 3.70 -13.60
C GLY A 396 -12.42 2.97 -12.88
N GLU A 397 -11.75 3.67 -11.95
CA GLU A 397 -10.70 3.07 -11.11
C GLU A 397 -11.29 2.26 -9.95
N ASN A 398 -10.93 0.97 -9.86
CA ASN A 398 -11.21 0.05 -8.75
C ASN A 398 -12.68 -0.39 -8.55
N GLY A 399 -13.21 -1.13 -9.51
CA GLY A 399 -14.44 -1.92 -9.36
C GLY A 399 -14.57 -3.01 -10.43
N PHE A 400 -15.41 -4.02 -10.20
CA PHE A 400 -15.90 -4.90 -11.26
C PHE A 400 -17.28 -4.44 -11.72
N PHE A 401 -17.62 -4.78 -12.95
CA PHE A 401 -18.93 -4.49 -13.53
C PHE A 401 -19.66 -5.79 -13.82
N PHE A 402 -20.87 -5.92 -13.28
CA PHE A 402 -21.74 -7.07 -13.47
C PHE A 402 -22.96 -6.66 -14.29
N VAL A 403 -23.26 -7.45 -15.32
CA VAL A 403 -24.43 -7.29 -16.17
C VAL A 403 -25.16 -8.63 -16.25
N ASN A 404 -26.41 -8.65 -15.80
CA ASN A 404 -27.30 -9.82 -15.87
C ASN A 404 -27.93 -10.03 -17.26
N ASP A 405 -27.83 -9.03 -18.13
CA ASP A 405 -28.32 -9.07 -19.51
C ASP A 405 -27.37 -8.34 -20.46
N SER A 406 -26.59 -9.10 -21.23
CA SER A 406 -25.61 -8.58 -22.17
C SER A 406 -26.19 -7.66 -23.24
N SER A 407 -27.51 -7.66 -23.47
CA SER A 407 -28.20 -6.68 -24.34
C SER A 407 -28.13 -5.24 -23.83
N LEU A 408 -27.88 -5.04 -22.53
CA LEU A 408 -27.77 -3.73 -21.89
C LEU A 408 -26.38 -3.10 -22.01
N LEU A 409 -25.42 -3.81 -22.59
CA LEU A 409 -24.07 -3.30 -22.86
C LEU A 409 -24.08 -2.33 -24.05
N PRO A 410 -23.05 -1.45 -24.18
CA PRO A 410 -22.85 -0.68 -25.40
C PRO A 410 -22.86 -1.57 -26.64
N TYR A 411 -23.49 -1.11 -27.73
CA TYR A 411 -23.81 -1.90 -28.93
C TYR A 411 -22.68 -2.84 -29.39
N GLN A 412 -21.45 -2.33 -29.50
CA GLN A 412 -20.29 -3.09 -29.98
C GLN A 412 -19.92 -4.26 -29.06
N ILE A 413 -20.04 -4.08 -27.74
CA ILE A 413 -19.75 -5.12 -26.75
C ILE A 413 -20.93 -6.08 -26.70
N SER A 414 -22.16 -5.56 -26.71
CA SER A 414 -23.39 -6.35 -26.67
C SER A 414 -23.50 -7.33 -27.83
N GLU A 415 -23.28 -6.87 -29.07
CA GLU A 415 -23.31 -7.70 -30.28
C GLU A 415 -22.35 -8.88 -30.16
N ARG A 416 -21.13 -8.63 -29.66
CA ARG A 416 -20.13 -9.67 -29.43
C ARG A 416 -20.56 -10.66 -28.34
N MET A 417 -21.03 -10.18 -27.18
CA MET A 417 -21.49 -11.06 -26.10
C MET A 417 -22.67 -11.94 -26.53
N GLN A 418 -23.60 -11.39 -27.31
CA GLN A 418 -24.74 -12.15 -27.84
C GLN A 418 -24.28 -13.19 -28.87
N SER A 419 -23.29 -12.86 -29.73
CA SER A 419 -22.75 -13.79 -30.72
C SER A 419 -22.10 -15.04 -30.11
N ILE A 420 -21.54 -14.93 -28.90
CA ILE A 420 -20.96 -16.05 -28.14
C ILE A 420 -21.96 -16.70 -27.17
N GLY A 421 -23.24 -16.29 -27.23
CA GLY A 421 -24.30 -16.82 -26.37
C GLY A 421 -24.21 -16.39 -24.90
N ALA A 422 -23.38 -15.39 -24.57
CA ALA A 422 -23.26 -14.89 -23.20
C ALA A 422 -24.45 -13.99 -22.84
N LYS A 423 -25.17 -14.36 -21.78
CA LYS A 423 -26.29 -13.59 -21.24
C LYS A 423 -25.89 -12.77 -20.02
N THR A 424 -25.09 -13.35 -19.13
CA THR A 424 -24.53 -12.66 -17.95
C THR A 424 -23.05 -12.45 -18.15
N VAL A 425 -22.55 -11.26 -17.84
CA VAL A 425 -21.15 -10.87 -18.05
C VAL A 425 -20.63 -10.11 -16.83
N VAL A 426 -19.39 -10.43 -16.43
CA VAL A 426 -18.63 -9.70 -15.43
C VAL A 426 -17.31 -9.29 -16.03
N PHE A 427 -16.95 -8.01 -15.90
CA PHE A 427 -15.67 -7.46 -16.31
C PHE A 427 -14.95 -6.81 -15.14
N TYR A 428 -13.64 -7.02 -15.07
CA TYR A 428 -12.78 -6.38 -14.09
C TYR A 428 -11.53 -5.78 -14.76
N PRO A 429 -11.49 -4.46 -14.96
CA PRO A 429 -10.32 -3.77 -15.48
C PRO A 429 -9.22 -3.68 -14.42
N MET A 430 -8.01 -4.10 -14.77
CA MET A 430 -6.84 -4.01 -13.92
C MET A 430 -5.99 -2.82 -14.33
N VAL A 431 -5.89 -1.85 -13.42
CA VAL A 431 -5.01 -0.68 -13.54
C VAL A 431 -3.96 -0.75 -12.44
N PHE A 432 -2.69 -0.66 -12.81
CA PHE A 432 -1.58 -0.65 -11.84
C PHE A 432 -0.73 0.59 -12.04
N SER A 433 -0.51 1.37 -10.98
CA SER A 433 0.21 2.65 -11.03
C SER A 433 -0.32 3.61 -12.11
N GLY A 434 -1.65 3.69 -12.26
CA GLY A 434 -2.32 4.54 -13.26
C GLY A 434 -2.22 4.03 -14.70
N LYS A 435 -1.70 2.82 -14.95
CA LYS A 435 -1.58 2.23 -16.29
C LYS A 435 -2.49 1.02 -16.44
N LYS A 436 -3.19 0.92 -17.57
CA LYS A 436 -3.96 -0.28 -17.97
C LYS A 436 -3.01 -1.48 -18.07
N LYS A 437 -3.37 -2.60 -17.45
CA LYS A 437 -2.54 -3.82 -17.45
C LYS A 437 -3.27 -5.04 -17.99
N ALA A 438 -4.50 -5.27 -17.57
CA ALA A 438 -5.25 -6.45 -17.98
C ALA A 438 -6.76 -6.24 -17.83
N LEU A 439 -7.55 -7.13 -18.43
CA LEU A 439 -8.98 -7.26 -18.21
C LEU A 439 -9.27 -8.71 -17.82
N ALA A 440 -9.85 -8.94 -16.65
CA ALA A 440 -10.43 -10.24 -16.32
C ALA A 440 -11.93 -10.25 -16.60
N TYR A 441 -12.46 -11.43 -16.90
CA TYR A 441 -13.88 -11.60 -17.17
C TYR A 441 -14.44 -12.93 -16.66
N LEU A 442 -15.74 -12.94 -16.41
CA LEU A 442 -16.56 -14.14 -16.20
C LEU A 442 -17.83 -14.03 -17.05
N VAL A 443 -18.21 -15.07 -17.77
CA VAL A 443 -19.40 -15.07 -18.64
C VAL A 443 -20.26 -16.31 -18.38
N SER A 444 -21.57 -16.16 -18.51
CA SER A 444 -22.53 -17.27 -18.41
C SER A 444 -23.57 -17.23 -19.52
N SER A 445 -23.99 -18.41 -19.98
CA SER A 445 -25.04 -18.59 -21.00
C SER A 445 -26.44 -18.46 -20.42
N SER A 446 -26.57 -18.49 -19.09
CA SER A 446 -27.82 -18.23 -18.36
C SER A 446 -27.88 -16.79 -17.85
N LYS A 447 -29.10 -16.26 -17.73
CA LYS A 447 -29.34 -15.01 -16.99
C LYS A 447 -29.27 -15.35 -15.51
N LYS A 448 -28.39 -14.68 -14.78
CA LYS A 448 -28.37 -14.74 -13.31
C LYS A 448 -29.26 -13.64 -12.76
N SER A 449 -30.10 -13.96 -11.78
CA SER A 449 -30.62 -12.94 -10.86
C SER A 449 -29.41 -12.22 -10.26
N GLY A 450 -29.44 -10.89 -10.18
CA GLY A 450 -28.24 -10.11 -9.89
C GLY A 450 -27.44 -10.61 -8.68
N GLN A 451 -26.12 -10.38 -8.68
CA GLN A 451 -25.26 -10.86 -7.61
C GLN A 451 -25.70 -10.30 -6.26
N ASP A 452 -25.95 -11.21 -5.31
CA ASP A 452 -26.15 -10.85 -3.92
C ASP A 452 -24.88 -10.19 -3.34
N ILE A 453 -24.98 -9.58 -2.16
CA ILE A 453 -23.87 -8.84 -1.56
C ILE A 453 -22.64 -9.76 -1.33
N MET A 454 -22.86 -11.04 -1.01
CA MET A 454 -21.81 -12.02 -0.75
C MET A 454 -21.10 -12.42 -2.05
N GLU A 455 -21.84 -12.73 -3.11
CA GLU A 455 -21.29 -13.04 -4.42
C GLU A 455 -20.44 -11.89 -4.95
N ARG A 456 -20.90 -10.65 -4.77
CA ARG A 456 -20.14 -9.45 -5.14
C ARG A 456 -18.82 -9.36 -4.37
N GLU A 457 -18.86 -9.58 -3.07
CA GLU A 457 -17.67 -9.56 -2.22
C GLU A 457 -16.66 -10.66 -2.60
N CYS A 458 -17.15 -11.88 -2.83
CA CYS A 458 -16.30 -13.00 -3.23
C CYS A 458 -15.69 -12.81 -4.62
N VAL A 459 -16.45 -12.24 -5.56
CA VAL A 459 -15.97 -11.91 -6.91
C VAL A 459 -14.93 -10.79 -6.87
N ASP A 460 -15.13 -9.77 -6.03
CA ASP A 460 -14.15 -8.71 -5.81
C ASP A 460 -12.83 -9.26 -5.23
N SER A 461 -12.94 -10.07 -4.17
CA SER A 461 -11.80 -10.75 -3.53
C SER A 461 -11.04 -11.64 -4.51
N PHE A 462 -11.77 -12.39 -5.35
CA PHE A 462 -11.20 -13.19 -6.43
C PHE A 462 -10.45 -12.33 -7.45
N PHE A 463 -11.04 -11.23 -7.92
CA PHE A 463 -10.38 -10.36 -8.89
C PHE A 463 -9.16 -9.64 -8.30
N CYS A 464 -9.16 -9.31 -7.00
CA CYS A 464 -7.99 -8.81 -6.30
C CYS A 464 -6.85 -9.85 -6.28
N LEU A 465 -7.17 -11.12 -6.05
CA LEU A 465 -6.22 -12.23 -6.15
C LEU A 465 -5.65 -12.35 -7.57
N VAL A 466 -6.53 -12.40 -8.58
CA VAL A 466 -6.12 -12.48 -10.00
C VAL A 466 -5.23 -11.29 -10.37
N THR A 467 -5.56 -10.09 -9.91
CA THR A 467 -4.74 -8.88 -10.15
C THR A 467 -3.34 -9.06 -9.60
N SER A 468 -3.22 -9.55 -8.36
CA SER A 468 -1.93 -9.79 -7.71
C SER A 468 -1.09 -10.81 -8.49
N MET A 469 -1.72 -11.89 -8.97
CA MET A 469 -1.07 -12.91 -9.80
C MET A 469 -0.59 -12.34 -11.15
N VAL A 470 -1.46 -11.63 -11.84
CA VAL A 470 -1.18 -11.04 -13.16
C VAL A 470 -0.07 -10.00 -13.08
N VAL A 471 -0.10 -9.12 -12.08
CA VAL A 471 0.96 -8.11 -11.85
C VAL A 471 2.29 -8.78 -11.56
N SER A 472 2.31 -9.89 -10.82
CA SER A 472 3.54 -10.64 -10.56
C SER A 472 4.12 -11.22 -11.85
N ILE A 473 3.30 -11.90 -12.67
CA ILE A 473 3.73 -12.44 -13.98
C ILE A 473 4.23 -11.33 -14.90
N ASP A 474 3.49 -10.22 -15.00
CA ASP A 474 3.86 -9.09 -15.86
C ASP A 474 5.20 -8.47 -15.43
N LYS A 475 5.42 -8.30 -14.11
CA LYS A 475 6.68 -7.78 -13.57
C LYS A 475 7.86 -8.72 -13.83
N GLU A 476 7.66 -10.03 -13.69
CA GLU A 476 8.68 -11.05 -13.99
C GLU A 476 9.04 -11.02 -15.48
N ARG A 477 8.03 -10.98 -16.37
CA ARG A 477 8.23 -10.84 -17.82
C ARG A 477 8.94 -9.54 -18.19
N GLU A 478 8.57 -8.41 -17.59
CA GLU A 478 9.25 -7.12 -17.79
C GLU A 478 10.71 -7.20 -17.33
N THR A 479 11.00 -7.88 -16.21
CA THR A 479 12.36 -8.04 -15.68
C THR A 479 13.20 -8.94 -16.58
N ALA A 480 12.69 -10.12 -16.95
CA ALA A 480 13.33 -11.04 -17.88
C ALA A 480 13.58 -10.39 -19.25
N ARG A 481 12.65 -9.55 -19.73
CA ARG A 481 12.83 -8.78 -20.97
C ARG A 481 13.95 -7.75 -20.84
N LYS A 482 14.02 -7.02 -19.71
CA LYS A 482 15.10 -6.06 -19.45
C LYS A 482 16.45 -6.76 -19.37
N GLU A 483 16.53 -7.90 -18.69
CA GLU A 483 17.72 -8.75 -18.63
C GLU A 483 18.11 -9.24 -20.02
N THR A 484 17.16 -9.73 -20.83
CA THR A 484 17.43 -10.17 -22.20
C THR A 484 17.94 -9.03 -23.08
N ILE A 485 17.34 -7.83 -22.97
CA ILE A 485 17.79 -6.64 -23.69
C ILE A 485 19.19 -6.24 -23.21
N LEU A 486 19.44 -6.26 -21.91
CA LEU A 486 20.75 -5.96 -21.32
C LEU A 486 21.80 -6.95 -21.83
N ASN A 487 21.51 -8.25 -21.78
CA ASN A 487 22.38 -9.30 -22.31
C ASN A 487 22.61 -9.11 -23.82
N SER A 488 21.56 -8.78 -24.58
CA SER A 488 21.68 -8.49 -26.02
C SER A 488 22.50 -7.22 -26.31
N LEU A 489 22.45 -6.21 -25.44
CA LEU A 489 23.29 -5.01 -25.53
C LEU A 489 24.74 -5.32 -25.12
N MET A 490 24.92 -6.22 -24.15
CA MET A 490 26.21 -6.76 -23.70
C MET A 490 26.90 -7.62 -24.77
N ASP A 491 26.12 -8.31 -25.58
CA ASP A 491 26.58 -9.18 -26.67
C ASP A 491 26.73 -8.45 -28.02
N ARG A 492 26.36 -7.16 -28.12
CA ARG A 492 26.65 -6.37 -29.34
C ARG A 492 28.15 -6.15 -29.48
N ASP A 493 28.67 -6.45 -30.68
CA ASP A 493 30.09 -6.49 -30.99
C ASP A 493 30.86 -5.23 -30.52
N ASN A 494 31.98 -5.49 -29.84
CA ASN A 494 33.02 -4.57 -29.35
C ASN A 494 32.81 -3.78 -28.05
N ASN A 495 31.70 -3.94 -27.33
CA ASN A 495 31.55 -3.30 -26.01
C ASN A 495 31.90 -4.25 -24.86
N ILE A 496 32.88 -3.85 -24.04
CA ILE A 496 33.18 -4.48 -22.75
C ILE A 496 32.24 -3.84 -21.72
N LEU A 497 31.28 -4.62 -21.21
CA LEU A 497 30.29 -4.17 -20.26
C LEU A 497 30.37 -5.01 -18.99
N TYR A 498 30.37 -4.37 -17.84
CA TYR A 498 30.36 -5.01 -16.52
C TYR A 498 29.59 -4.17 -15.51
N ALA A 499 29.04 -4.83 -14.50
CA ALA A 499 28.30 -4.23 -13.39
C ALA A 499 29.05 -4.47 -12.08
N ILE A 500 29.12 -3.44 -11.23
CA ILE A 500 29.76 -3.51 -9.92
C ILE A 500 28.77 -3.11 -8.82
N ASP A 501 28.99 -3.67 -7.63
CA ASP A 501 28.43 -3.11 -6.41
C ASP A 501 29.21 -1.83 -6.06
N SER A 502 28.50 -0.70 -5.92
CA SER A 502 29.10 0.60 -5.66
C SER A 502 29.82 0.68 -4.31
N ASP A 503 29.35 -0.09 -3.31
CA ASP A 503 29.88 0.02 -1.96
C ASP A 503 31.11 -0.88 -1.76
N SER A 504 31.12 -2.04 -2.42
CA SER A 504 32.16 -3.06 -2.25
C SER A 504 33.11 -3.22 -3.44
N TYR A 505 32.85 -2.54 -4.57
CA TYR A 505 33.57 -2.65 -5.84
C TYR A 505 33.63 -4.09 -6.40
N ARG A 506 32.73 -4.97 -5.96
CA ARG A 506 32.69 -6.36 -6.43
C ARG A 506 31.92 -6.47 -7.75
N LEU A 507 32.43 -7.29 -8.65
CA LEU A 507 31.78 -7.62 -9.93
C LEU A 507 30.49 -8.38 -9.67
N LEU A 508 29.37 -7.79 -10.06
CA LEU A 508 28.05 -8.40 -10.01
C LEU A 508 27.78 -9.21 -11.28
N ASP A 509 28.12 -8.63 -12.43
CA ASP A 509 27.95 -9.27 -13.73
C ASP A 509 28.87 -8.68 -14.82
N PHE A 510 29.07 -9.39 -15.93
CA PHE A 510 29.92 -8.94 -17.05
C PHE A 510 29.59 -9.64 -18.36
N SER A 511 29.90 -9.00 -19.49
CA SER A 511 29.55 -9.50 -20.82
C SER A 511 30.45 -10.65 -21.28
N ASN A 512 29.98 -11.45 -22.23
CA ASN A 512 30.82 -12.47 -22.87
C ASN A 512 32.06 -11.86 -23.53
N THR A 513 31.93 -10.64 -24.06
CA THR A 513 33.07 -9.86 -24.58
C THR A 513 34.05 -9.50 -23.47
N ALA A 514 33.57 -9.10 -22.28
CA ALA A 514 34.43 -8.88 -21.13
C ALA A 514 35.15 -10.16 -20.69
N LEU A 515 34.49 -11.33 -20.69
CA LEU A 515 35.13 -12.61 -20.38
C LEU A 515 36.19 -13.01 -21.43
N LYS A 516 35.99 -12.65 -22.71
CA LYS A 516 37.02 -12.85 -23.75
C LYS A 516 38.25 -11.96 -23.52
N CYS A 517 38.06 -10.73 -23.05
CA CYS A 517 39.14 -9.77 -22.76
C CYS A 517 39.82 -10.03 -21.40
N PHE A 518 39.06 -10.53 -20.43
CA PHE A 518 39.48 -10.80 -19.04
C PHE A 518 39.04 -12.22 -18.64
N PRO A 519 39.76 -13.26 -19.11
CA PRO A 519 39.34 -14.67 -18.96
C PRO A 519 39.27 -15.15 -17.51
N ASP A 520 40.05 -14.53 -16.62
CA ASP A 520 40.17 -14.91 -15.22
C ASP A 520 39.16 -14.22 -14.31
N ALA A 521 38.38 -13.26 -14.83
CA ALA A 521 37.42 -12.50 -14.04
C ALA A 521 36.23 -13.37 -13.61
N LYS A 522 35.88 -13.33 -12.30
CA LYS A 522 34.73 -14.05 -11.74
C LYS A 522 33.79 -13.11 -11.00
N ARG A 523 32.51 -13.51 -10.92
CA ARG A 523 31.52 -12.79 -10.11
C ARG A 523 31.96 -12.82 -8.64
N GLY A 524 31.88 -11.67 -7.99
CA GLY A 524 32.36 -11.45 -6.63
C GLY A 524 33.79 -10.92 -6.52
N ASP A 525 34.58 -10.95 -7.59
CA ASP A 525 35.93 -10.38 -7.57
C ASP A 525 35.91 -8.85 -7.49
N LEU A 526 36.98 -8.25 -6.98
CA LEU A 526 37.16 -6.79 -6.97
C LEU A 526 37.46 -6.29 -8.39
N CYS A 527 36.63 -5.38 -8.90
CA CYS A 527 36.68 -4.98 -10.31
C CYS A 527 38.02 -4.36 -10.72
N TYR A 528 38.61 -3.53 -9.85
CA TYR A 528 39.90 -2.87 -10.12
C TYR A 528 41.06 -3.88 -10.16
N LYS A 529 40.93 -5.00 -9.44
CA LYS A 529 41.94 -6.05 -9.44
C LYS A 529 41.78 -6.97 -10.63
N SER A 530 40.57 -7.49 -10.85
CA SER A 530 40.34 -8.51 -11.90
C SER A 530 40.21 -7.94 -13.31
N LEU A 531 39.89 -6.65 -13.48
CA LEU A 531 39.74 -6.02 -14.81
C LEU A 531 40.85 -5.02 -15.14
N MET A 532 41.48 -4.42 -14.13
CA MET A 532 42.46 -3.34 -14.35
C MET A 532 43.86 -3.66 -13.79
N ASP A 533 44.03 -4.80 -13.12
CA ASP A 533 45.28 -5.22 -12.45
C ASP A 533 45.83 -4.14 -11.48
N LEU A 534 44.93 -3.50 -10.75
CA LEU A 534 45.26 -2.49 -9.73
C LEU A 534 45.15 -3.06 -8.32
N ASP A 535 45.92 -2.50 -7.40
CA ASP A 535 45.88 -2.86 -5.97
C ASP A 535 44.83 -2.07 -5.16
N ALA A 536 44.26 -1.01 -5.73
CA ALA A 536 43.26 -0.15 -5.11
C ALA A 536 42.19 0.32 -6.11
N PRO A 537 40.99 0.74 -5.65
CA PRO A 537 39.97 1.32 -6.51
C PRO A 537 40.49 2.52 -7.30
N CYS A 538 39.98 2.71 -8.53
CA CYS A 538 40.30 3.87 -9.34
C CYS A 538 39.96 5.15 -8.58
N ILE A 539 40.85 6.14 -8.64
CA ILE A 539 40.59 7.47 -8.07
C ILE A 539 39.63 8.19 -9.03
N ASP A 540 38.51 8.69 -8.52
CA ASP A 540 37.52 9.48 -9.26
C ASP A 540 38.10 10.79 -9.84
#